data_AF-A0A434MHM5-F1
#
_entry.id   AF-A0A434MHM5-F1
#
_cell.length_a   1.000
_cell.length_b   1.000
_cell.length_c   1.000
_cell.angle_alpha   90.00
_cell.angle_beta   90.00
_cell.angle_gamma   90.00
#
_symmetry.space_group_name_H-M   'P 1'
#
loop_
_entity.id
_entity.type
_entity.pdbx_description
1 polymer ?
#
loop_
_entity_poly.entity_id
_entity_poly.type
_entity_poly.pdbx_seq_one_letter_code
_entity_poly.pdbx_strand_id
1 'polypeptide(L)'
;MAVAWIGNRETLVERAAAHAAALLGSSRCPVFSLDTDIHGTRAAIALAERVGAAYDHAADGAALSRETAVFTDKGAMTVAPGETRRRADVVVIVGELPQIHHEFVGELAETVPDLSAKNQREIFLVGSKGASAPPLNNGRTATLLSCGEASLGATLAALRAQC
;
A
#
# COMPACT_ATOMS: atom_id res chain seq x y z
N MET A 1 8.57 12.75 -33.96
CA MET A 1 7.59 13.74 -33.49
C MET A 1 6.67 13.01 -32.52
N ALA A 2 6.46 13.53 -31.31
CA ALA A 2 5.56 12.89 -30.36
C ALA A 2 4.12 13.01 -30.88
N VAL A 3 3.42 11.88 -30.94
CA VAL A 3 2.05 11.79 -31.45
C VAL A 3 1.08 11.82 -30.27
N ALA A 4 0.02 12.61 -30.37
CA ALA A 4 -1.09 12.65 -29.41
C ALA A 4 -2.44 12.49 -30.12
N TRP A 5 -3.53 12.35 -29.36
CA TRP A 5 -4.87 12.13 -29.91
C TRP A 5 -5.93 13.02 -29.25
N ILE A 6 -6.88 13.50 -30.05
CA ILE A 6 -8.13 14.10 -29.58
C ILE A 6 -9.29 13.27 -30.15
N GLY A 7 -10.03 12.60 -29.27
CA GLY A 7 -10.97 11.54 -29.68
C GLY A 7 -10.20 10.40 -30.35
N ASN A 8 -10.49 10.13 -31.62
CA ASN A 8 -9.81 9.11 -32.43
C ASN A 8 -8.88 9.70 -33.51
N ARG A 9 -8.58 11.01 -33.46
CA ARG A 9 -7.75 11.69 -34.48
C ARG A 9 -6.38 12.07 -33.95
N GLU A 10 -5.37 11.76 -34.75
CA GLU A 10 -3.98 12.13 -34.49
C GLU A 10 -3.78 13.66 -34.50
N THR A 11 -2.94 14.17 -33.62
CA THR A 11 -2.60 15.59 -33.51
C THR A 11 -1.23 15.82 -32.88
N LEU A 12 -0.79 17.07 -32.89
CA LEU A 12 0.41 17.53 -32.19
C LEU A 12 0.17 17.60 -30.68
N VAL A 13 1.21 17.31 -29.88
CA VAL A 13 1.14 17.34 -28.41
C VAL A 13 0.66 18.70 -27.91
N GLU A 14 1.12 19.80 -28.50
CA GLU A 14 0.75 21.17 -28.10
C GLU A 14 -0.75 21.41 -28.29
N ARG A 15 -1.34 20.87 -29.36
CA ARG A 15 -2.78 20.96 -29.63
C ARG A 15 -3.58 20.10 -28.65
N ALA A 16 -3.11 18.89 -28.34
CA ALA A 16 -3.74 18.04 -27.35
C ALA A 16 -3.71 18.66 -25.95
N ALA A 17 -2.57 19.25 -25.55
CA ALA A 17 -2.41 19.94 -24.28
C ALA A 17 -3.33 21.17 -24.16
N ALA A 18 -3.41 22.00 -25.21
CA ALA A 18 -4.33 23.13 -25.25
C ALA A 18 -5.80 22.69 -25.14
N HIS A 19 -6.17 21.57 -25.79
CA HIS A 19 -7.50 21.01 -25.71
C HIS A 19 -7.83 20.50 -24.29
N ALA A 20 -6.91 19.76 -23.67
CA ALA A 20 -7.06 19.31 -22.29
C ALA A 20 -7.19 20.48 -21.30
N ALA A 21 -6.41 21.55 -21.50
CA ALA A 21 -6.51 22.76 -20.68
C ALA A 21 -7.89 23.44 -20.80
N ALA A 22 -8.48 23.48 -22.00
CA ALA A 22 -9.82 24.02 -22.21
C ALA A 22 -10.90 23.16 -21.52
N LEU A 23 -10.77 21.83 -21.53
CA LEU A 23 -11.67 20.92 -20.81
C LEU A 23 -11.58 21.12 -19.29
N LEU A 24 -10.37 21.19 -18.76
CA LEU A 24 -10.14 21.44 -17.33
C LEU A 24 -10.68 22.81 -16.92
N GLY A 25 -10.42 23.87 -17.70
CA GLY A 25 -10.86 25.24 -17.39
C GLY A 25 -12.38 25.45 -17.48
N SER A 26 -13.10 24.59 -18.19
CA SER A 26 -14.57 24.64 -18.29
C SER A 26 -15.28 23.69 -17.33
N SER A 27 -14.54 22.82 -16.65
CA SER A 27 -15.08 21.87 -15.68
C SER A 27 -15.36 22.54 -14.33
N ARG A 28 -16.52 22.23 -13.74
CA ARG A 28 -16.90 22.72 -12.40
C ARG A 28 -16.30 21.93 -11.24
N CYS A 29 -15.94 20.67 -11.49
CA CYS A 29 -15.36 19.76 -10.52
C CYS A 29 -14.40 18.80 -11.24
N PRO A 30 -13.24 19.29 -11.71
CA PRO A 30 -12.22 18.43 -12.28
C PRO A 30 -11.67 17.47 -11.22
N VAL A 31 -11.27 16.27 -11.66
CA VAL A 31 -10.70 15.21 -10.81
C VAL A 31 -9.45 14.65 -11.48
N PHE A 32 -8.41 14.42 -10.68
CA PHE A 32 -7.15 13.82 -11.12
C PHE A 32 -6.93 12.49 -10.40
N SER A 33 -6.49 11.48 -11.14
CA SER A 33 -5.99 10.24 -10.57
C SER A 33 -4.49 10.14 -10.86
N LEU A 34 -3.70 9.83 -9.84
CA LEU A 34 -2.24 9.85 -9.90
C LEU A 34 -1.70 8.42 -9.93
N ASP A 35 -0.91 8.11 -10.96
CA ASP A 35 -0.14 6.88 -11.11
C ASP A 35 1.09 7.16 -11.97
N THR A 36 2.07 7.87 -11.39
CA THR A 36 3.25 8.35 -12.10
C THR A 36 4.40 8.55 -11.12
N ASP A 37 5.58 8.88 -11.62
CA ASP A 37 6.75 9.14 -10.79
C ASP A 37 6.59 10.41 -9.92
N ILE A 38 7.61 10.71 -9.13
CA ILE A 38 7.60 11.87 -8.24
C ILE A 38 7.47 13.21 -8.98
N HIS A 39 7.99 13.31 -10.20
CA HIS A 39 7.91 14.54 -10.99
C HIS A 39 6.52 14.72 -11.60
N GLY A 40 5.96 13.65 -12.16
CA GLY A 40 4.58 13.63 -12.65
C GLY A 40 3.58 13.93 -11.55
N THR A 41 3.78 13.34 -10.36
CA THR A 41 2.91 13.54 -9.19
C THR A 41 2.92 15.00 -8.76
N ARG A 42 4.11 15.60 -8.64
CA ARG A 42 4.25 17.04 -8.31
C ARG A 42 3.60 17.95 -9.35
N ALA A 43 3.78 17.65 -10.64
CA ALA A 43 3.20 18.44 -11.71
C ALA A 43 1.67 18.32 -11.74
N ALA A 44 1.13 17.13 -11.51
CA ALA A 44 -0.30 16.88 -11.48
C ALA A 44 -0.97 17.56 -10.26
N ILE A 45 -0.35 17.49 -9.08
CA ILE A 45 -0.84 18.21 -7.88
C ILE A 45 -0.84 19.71 -8.14
N ALA A 46 0.25 20.28 -8.65
CA ALA A 46 0.31 21.72 -8.97
C ALA A 46 -0.74 22.15 -10.00
N LEU A 47 -1.03 21.30 -11.00
CA LEU A 47 -2.09 21.55 -11.97
C LEU A 47 -3.49 21.44 -11.33
N ALA A 48 -3.72 20.44 -10.49
CA ALA A 48 -4.97 20.24 -9.76
C ALA A 48 -5.27 21.45 -8.86
N GLU A 49 -4.30 21.93 -8.10
CA GLU A 49 -4.41 23.15 -7.29
C GLU A 49 -4.80 24.36 -8.14
N ARG A 50 -4.17 24.53 -9.31
CA ARG A 50 -4.43 25.66 -10.21
C ARG A 50 -5.84 25.65 -10.80
N VAL A 51 -6.42 24.49 -11.05
CA VAL A 51 -7.76 24.35 -11.65
C VAL A 51 -8.85 24.04 -10.61
N GLY A 52 -8.50 24.02 -9.32
CA GLY A 52 -9.45 23.72 -8.24
C GLY A 52 -9.96 22.27 -8.27
N ALA A 53 -9.13 21.33 -8.71
CA ALA A 53 -9.50 19.92 -8.79
C ALA A 53 -9.26 19.15 -7.50
N ALA A 54 -10.08 18.13 -7.28
CA ALA A 54 -9.73 17.05 -6.36
C ALA A 54 -8.70 16.12 -7.01
N TYR A 55 -7.85 15.49 -6.20
CA TYR A 55 -6.91 14.48 -6.67
C TYR A 55 -6.84 13.30 -5.70
N ASP A 56 -6.63 12.10 -6.24
CA ASP A 56 -6.46 10.87 -5.47
C ASP A 56 -5.48 9.90 -6.17
N HIS A 57 -4.96 8.92 -5.45
CA HIS A 57 -4.12 7.87 -6.00
C HIS A 57 -4.96 6.84 -6.79
N ALA A 58 -4.54 6.48 -8.00
CA ALA A 58 -5.36 5.67 -8.91
C ALA A 58 -5.61 4.23 -8.41
N ALA A 59 -4.58 3.58 -7.86
CA ALA A 59 -4.68 2.19 -7.40
C ALA A 59 -5.23 2.04 -5.97
N ASP A 60 -4.75 2.83 -5.00
CA ASP A 60 -4.91 2.53 -3.57
C ASP A 60 -5.37 3.73 -2.71
N GLY A 61 -6.06 4.72 -3.29
CA GLY A 61 -6.48 5.94 -2.58
C GLY A 61 -7.23 5.68 -1.26
N ALA A 62 -8.12 4.68 -1.25
CA ALA A 62 -8.85 4.28 -0.04
C ALA A 62 -7.95 3.64 1.04
N ALA A 63 -6.95 2.85 0.65
CA ALA A 63 -6.00 2.25 1.57
C ALA A 63 -5.06 3.31 2.16
N LEU A 64 -4.53 4.18 1.31
CA LEU A 64 -3.70 5.32 1.71
C LEU A 64 -4.44 6.25 2.68
N SER A 65 -5.71 6.53 2.41
CA SER A 65 -6.55 7.36 3.30
C SER A 65 -6.72 6.74 4.68
N ARG A 66 -6.94 5.42 4.77
CA ARG A 66 -7.06 4.71 6.05
C ARG A 66 -5.74 4.69 6.82
N GLU A 67 -4.62 4.45 6.14
CA GLU A 67 -3.29 4.49 6.76
C GLU A 67 -2.95 5.88 7.29
N THR A 68 -3.20 6.92 6.48
CA THR A 68 -3.01 8.32 6.87
C THR A 68 -3.86 8.68 8.10
N ALA A 69 -5.11 8.24 8.15
CA ALA A 69 -5.98 8.45 9.31
C ALA A 69 -5.41 7.77 10.57
N VAL A 70 -4.88 6.56 10.47
CA VAL A 70 -4.24 5.87 11.60
C VAL A 70 -2.99 6.62 12.07
N PHE A 71 -2.11 7.01 11.15
CA PHE A 71 -0.87 7.71 11.49
C PHE A 71 -1.12 9.07 12.12
N THR A 72 -2.13 9.80 11.64
CA THR A 72 -2.47 11.13 12.17
C THR A 72 -3.21 11.07 13.51
N ASP A 73 -4.03 10.04 13.75
CA ASP A 73 -4.78 9.87 15.00
C ASP A 73 -3.98 9.17 16.10
N LYS A 74 -3.16 8.18 15.76
CA LYS A 74 -2.49 7.28 16.73
C LYS A 74 -0.97 7.26 16.64
N GLY A 75 -0.38 7.88 15.61
CA GLY A 75 1.04 7.73 15.31
C GLY A 75 1.37 6.33 14.77
N ALA A 76 2.66 6.07 14.57
CA ALA A 76 3.16 4.79 14.08
C ALA A 76 4.54 4.47 14.67
N MET A 77 4.80 3.19 14.90
CA MET A 77 6.12 2.65 15.16
C MET A 77 6.47 1.71 14.01
N THR A 78 7.30 2.19 13.09
CA THR A 78 7.67 1.45 11.87
C THR A 78 9.13 1.01 11.93
N VAL A 79 9.46 -0.02 11.16
CA VAL A 79 10.82 -0.55 11.02
C VAL A 79 11.16 -0.67 9.54
N ALA A 80 12.39 -0.33 9.18
CA ALA A 80 12.85 -0.46 7.80
C ALA A 80 12.96 -1.94 7.40
N PRO A 81 12.67 -2.32 6.14
CA PRO A 81 12.78 -3.72 5.69
C PRO A 81 14.14 -4.37 5.97
N GLY A 82 15.24 -3.61 5.87
CA GLY A 82 16.59 -4.10 6.18
C GLY A 82 16.79 -4.43 7.67
N GLU A 83 16.22 -3.63 8.56
CA GLU A 83 16.22 -3.91 10.00
C GLU A 83 15.36 -5.13 10.31
N THR A 84 14.20 -5.28 9.67
CA THR A 84 13.36 -6.47 9.80
C THR A 84 14.13 -7.74 9.39
N ARG A 85 14.83 -7.71 8.25
CA ARG A 85 15.64 -8.86 7.77
C ARG A 85 16.67 -9.32 8.77
N ARG A 86 17.34 -8.40 9.47
CA ARG A 86 18.48 -8.73 10.34
C ARG A 86 18.11 -8.89 11.81
N ARG A 87 17.05 -8.25 12.29
CA ARG A 87 16.72 -8.20 13.72
C ARG A 87 15.43 -8.90 14.11
N ALA A 88 14.42 -8.92 13.24
CA ALA A 88 13.13 -9.48 13.61
C ALA A 88 13.23 -11.01 13.69
N ASP A 89 13.25 -11.54 14.91
CA ASP A 89 13.12 -12.96 15.22
C ASP A 89 11.65 -13.40 15.36
N VAL A 90 10.73 -12.46 15.48
CA VAL A 90 9.28 -12.69 15.42
C VAL A 90 8.65 -11.75 14.39
N VAL A 91 7.90 -12.30 13.44
CA VAL A 91 7.10 -11.56 12.47
C VAL A 91 5.66 -12.00 12.58
N VAL A 92 4.74 -11.04 12.74
CA VAL A 92 3.30 -11.30 12.82
C VAL A 92 2.61 -10.64 11.65
N ILE A 93 1.93 -11.43 10.84
CA ILE A 93 1.10 -10.99 9.71
C ILE A 93 -0.33 -10.94 10.22
N VAL A 94 -0.98 -9.79 10.12
CA VAL A 94 -2.33 -9.57 10.67
C VAL A 94 -3.32 -9.40 9.53
N GLY A 95 -4.22 -10.36 9.36
CA GLY A 95 -5.20 -10.39 8.27
C GLY A 95 -4.63 -10.96 6.96
N GLU A 96 -5.30 -10.64 5.86
CA GLU A 96 -4.89 -11.05 4.53
C GLU A 96 -3.66 -10.24 4.07
N LEU A 97 -2.66 -10.92 3.52
CA LEU A 97 -1.49 -10.28 2.94
C LEU A 97 -1.69 -10.09 1.42
N PRO A 98 -1.69 -8.84 0.91
CA PRO A 98 -1.73 -8.59 -0.53
C PRO A 98 -0.59 -9.26 -1.29
N GLN A 99 -0.86 -9.73 -2.52
CA GLN A 99 0.11 -10.48 -3.34
C GLN A 99 1.43 -9.74 -3.58
N ILE A 100 1.39 -8.40 -3.69
CA ILE A 100 2.58 -7.56 -3.87
C ILE A 100 3.61 -7.70 -2.73
N HIS A 101 3.17 -8.15 -1.55
CA HIS A 101 4.05 -8.34 -0.40
C HIS A 101 4.50 -9.80 -0.18
N HIS A 102 4.04 -10.75 -1.00
CA HIS A 102 4.36 -12.16 -0.82
C HIS A 102 5.85 -12.45 -0.98
N GLU A 103 6.50 -11.82 -1.97
CA GLU A 103 7.94 -12.00 -2.20
C GLU A 103 8.77 -11.56 -0.98
N PHE A 104 8.46 -10.39 -0.42
CA PHE A 104 9.16 -9.87 0.76
C PHE A 104 9.00 -10.80 1.97
N VAL A 105 7.78 -11.29 2.22
CA VAL A 105 7.54 -12.23 3.33
C VAL A 105 8.19 -13.59 3.07
N GLY A 106 8.21 -14.05 1.82
CA GLY A 106 8.97 -15.24 1.39
C GLY A 106 10.46 -15.10 1.67
N GLU A 107 11.06 -13.96 1.30
CA GLU A 107 12.47 -13.62 1.58
C GLU A 107 12.76 -13.57 3.09
N LEU A 108 11.84 -13.00 3.89
CA LEU A 108 11.96 -13.03 5.35
C LEU A 108 11.94 -14.47 5.88
N ALA A 109 11.24 -15.41 5.26
CA ALA A 109 11.29 -16.80 5.71
C ALA A 109 12.65 -17.48 5.43
N GLU A 110 13.48 -16.93 4.56
CA GLU A 110 14.79 -17.51 4.20
C GLU A 110 15.96 -16.84 4.91
N THR A 111 15.84 -15.55 5.20
CA THR A 111 16.90 -14.79 5.87
C THR A 111 17.01 -15.15 7.36
N VAL A 112 18.24 -15.27 7.84
CA VAL A 112 18.54 -15.43 9.26
C VAL A 112 18.61 -14.04 9.90
N PRO A 113 17.85 -13.77 10.98
CA PRO A 113 17.98 -12.52 11.73
C PRO A 113 19.27 -12.55 12.55
N ASP A 114 20.40 -12.29 11.88
CA ASP A 114 21.77 -12.39 12.41
C ASP A 114 22.12 -11.38 13.51
N LEU A 115 21.28 -10.36 13.69
CA LEU A 115 21.36 -9.37 14.76
C LEU A 115 20.28 -9.57 15.84
N SER A 116 19.59 -10.72 15.84
CA SER A 116 18.67 -11.11 16.90
C SER A 116 19.36 -11.96 17.97
N ALA A 117 18.73 -12.13 19.13
CA ALA A 117 19.26 -13.00 20.18
C ALA A 117 19.17 -14.49 19.82
N LYS A 118 18.18 -14.88 19.01
CA LYS A 118 17.87 -16.28 18.69
C LYS A 118 18.49 -16.77 17.39
N ASN A 119 18.87 -15.88 16.46
CA ASN A 119 19.28 -16.20 15.09
C ASN A 119 18.29 -17.13 14.36
N GLN A 120 17.01 -17.03 14.73
CA GLN A 120 15.93 -17.83 14.18
C GLN A 120 14.69 -16.95 14.09
N ARG A 121 13.92 -17.09 13.01
CA ARG A 121 12.69 -16.33 12.79
C ARG A 121 11.45 -17.20 12.93
N GLU A 122 10.50 -16.76 13.72
CA GLU A 122 9.15 -17.31 13.82
C GLU A 122 8.19 -16.38 13.06
N ILE A 123 7.30 -16.96 12.24
CA ILE A 123 6.31 -16.20 11.47
C ILE A 123 4.91 -16.67 11.88
N PHE A 124 4.09 -15.73 12.33
CA PHE A 124 2.71 -15.96 12.73
C PHE A 124 1.75 -15.28 11.77
N LEU A 125 0.56 -15.86 11.61
CA LEU A 125 -0.55 -15.26 10.90
C LEU A 125 -1.73 -15.12 11.87
N VAL A 126 -2.21 -13.90 12.11
CA VAL A 126 -3.44 -13.65 12.86
C VAL A 126 -4.58 -13.48 11.86
N GLY A 127 -5.55 -14.39 11.88
CA GLY A 127 -6.63 -14.37 10.89
C GLY A 127 -7.84 -15.19 11.32
N SER A 128 -8.89 -15.15 10.50
CA SER A 128 -10.07 -16.01 10.68
C SER A 128 -9.74 -17.49 10.40
N LYS A 129 -10.63 -18.38 10.81
CA LYS A 129 -10.53 -19.81 10.50
C LYS A 129 -10.60 -20.00 8.97
N GLY A 130 -9.47 -20.37 8.36
CA GLY A 130 -9.34 -20.50 6.90
C GLY A 130 -8.59 -19.35 6.22
N ALA A 131 -8.03 -18.41 6.97
CA ALA A 131 -7.09 -17.44 6.43
C ALA A 131 -5.94 -18.16 5.72
N SER A 132 -5.72 -17.82 4.45
CA SER A 132 -4.62 -18.39 3.68
C SER A 132 -3.32 -17.80 4.17
N ALA A 133 -2.41 -18.67 4.60
CA ALA A 133 -1.05 -18.23 4.85
C ALA A 133 -0.38 -17.78 3.55
N PRO A 134 0.42 -16.70 3.59
CA PRO A 134 1.22 -16.34 2.43
C PRO A 134 2.19 -17.48 2.12
N PRO A 135 2.52 -17.68 0.84
CA PRO A 135 3.53 -18.65 0.47
C PRO A 135 4.85 -18.26 1.14
N LEU A 136 5.40 -19.16 1.94
CA LEU A 136 6.77 -19.02 2.43
C LEU A 136 7.67 -19.95 1.63
N ASN A 137 8.89 -19.51 1.37
CA ASN A 137 9.84 -20.30 0.61
C ASN A 137 10.33 -21.52 1.44
N ASN A 138 10.86 -22.52 0.74
CA ASN A 138 11.46 -23.75 1.32
C ASN A 138 10.51 -24.58 2.20
N GLY A 139 9.21 -24.56 1.91
CA GLY A 139 8.21 -25.38 2.60
C GLY A 139 7.93 -24.96 4.05
N ARG A 140 8.40 -23.78 4.47
CA ARG A 140 8.03 -23.20 5.76
C ARG A 140 6.55 -22.81 5.74
N THR A 141 5.92 -22.83 6.91
CA THR A 141 4.54 -22.34 7.08
C THR A 141 4.47 -21.37 8.25
N ALA A 142 3.63 -20.35 8.11
CA ALA A 142 3.34 -19.44 9.21
C ALA A 142 2.44 -20.16 10.23
N THR A 143 2.69 -19.94 11.52
CA THR A 143 1.82 -20.45 12.58
C THR A 143 0.54 -19.61 12.64
N LEU A 144 -0.60 -20.24 12.33
CA LEU A 144 -1.91 -19.58 12.38
C LEU A 144 -2.37 -19.37 13.83
N LEU A 145 -2.54 -18.12 14.21
CA LEU A 145 -3.23 -17.66 15.41
C LEU A 145 -4.67 -17.29 15.03
N SER A 146 -5.57 -18.25 15.17
CA SER A 146 -6.98 -18.10 14.77
C SER A 146 -7.75 -17.14 15.68
N CYS A 147 -8.54 -16.26 15.09
CA CYS A 147 -9.52 -15.42 15.81
C CYS A 147 -10.75 -16.22 16.30
N GLY A 148 -10.82 -17.52 16.03
CA GLY A 148 -11.98 -18.36 16.37
C GLY A 148 -13.21 -17.92 15.60
N GLU A 149 -14.32 -17.70 16.31
CA GLU A 149 -15.58 -17.20 15.74
C GLU A 149 -15.66 -15.66 15.70
N ALA A 150 -14.77 -14.97 16.40
CA ALA A 150 -14.72 -13.51 16.38
C ALA A 150 -14.12 -13.00 15.06
N SER A 151 -14.55 -11.81 14.64
CA SER A 151 -13.90 -11.12 13.52
C SER A 151 -12.50 -10.65 13.92
N LEU A 152 -11.60 -10.52 12.95
CA LEU A 152 -10.25 -9.99 13.20
C LEU A 152 -10.30 -8.64 13.93
N GLY A 153 -11.19 -7.74 13.50
CA GLY A 153 -11.38 -6.45 14.14
C GLY A 153 -11.82 -6.56 15.60
N ALA A 154 -12.75 -7.47 15.93
CA ALA A 154 -13.20 -7.70 17.30
C ALA A 154 -12.08 -8.28 18.18
N THR A 155 -11.31 -9.24 17.65
CA THR A 155 -10.16 -9.83 18.34
C THR A 155 -9.10 -8.78 18.66
N LEU A 156 -8.73 -7.94 17.68
CA LEU A 156 -7.75 -6.87 17.89
C LEU A 156 -8.26 -5.79 18.84
N ALA A 157 -9.56 -5.46 18.80
CA ALA A 157 -10.16 -4.53 19.74
C ALA A 157 -10.14 -5.06 21.18
N ALA A 158 -10.44 -6.35 21.37
CA ALA A 158 -10.35 -7.00 22.68
C ALA A 158 -8.90 -7.03 23.21
N LEU A 159 -7.92 -7.33 22.35
CA LEU A 159 -6.50 -7.28 22.71
C LEU A 159 -6.08 -5.87 23.15
N ARG A 160 -6.48 -4.85 22.38
CA ARG A 160 -6.21 -3.44 22.72
C ARG A 160 -6.84 -3.02 24.04
N ALA A 161 -7.99 -3.59 24.43
CA ALA A 161 -8.66 -3.25 25.68
C ALA A 161 -8.00 -3.87 26.93
N GLN A 162 -7.08 -4.84 26.76
CA GLN A 162 -6.35 -5.46 27.87
C GLN A 162 -5.03 -4.75 28.20
N CYS A 163 -4.56 -3.86 27.32
CA CYS A 163 -3.35 -3.06 27.49
C CYS A 163 -3.70 -1.63 27.90
#